data_AF-A0A7S0WYE5-F1
#
_entry.id   AF-A0A7S0WYE5-F1
#
_cell.length_a   1.000
_cell.length_b   1.000
_cell.length_c   1.000
_cell.angle_alpha   90.00
_cell.angle_beta   90.00
_cell.angle_gamma   90.00
#
_symmetry.space_group_name_H-M   'P 1'
#
loop_
_entity.id
_entity.type
_entity.pdbx_description
1 polymer ?
#
loop_
_entity_poly.entity_id
_entity_poly.type
_entity_poly.pdbx_seq_one_letter_code
_entity_poly.pdbx_strand_id
1 'polypeptide(L)'
;VRGVKLTNIDVGVNLNRTHFCTVTGVTTQTTGNRGAKGQGHHGIDVMRSSDVLVTDFNIRTPLLHDLSTEWFNVGVVFANGRGANLNMDHHREQNYGTLWSN
;
A
#
# COMPACT_ATOMS: atom_id res chain seq x y z
N VAL A 1 10.61 3.57 -4.21
CA VAL A 1 9.81 3.75 -5.46
C VAL A 1 9.30 5.18 -5.51
N ARG A 2 9.33 5.88 -6.65
CA ARG A 2 8.96 7.31 -6.72
C ARG A 2 8.22 7.67 -8.00
N GLY A 3 7.08 8.36 -7.88
CA GLY A 3 6.41 9.04 -9.00
C GLY A 3 5.84 8.12 -10.08
N VAL A 4 5.33 6.96 -9.69
CA VAL A 4 4.86 5.94 -10.64
C VAL A 4 3.35 5.82 -10.66
N LYS A 5 2.83 5.47 -11.83
CA LYS A 5 1.42 5.19 -12.06
C LYS A 5 1.24 3.72 -12.44
N LEU A 6 0.51 2.99 -11.61
CA LEU A 6 0.25 1.56 -11.76
C LEU A 6 -1.18 1.36 -12.30
N THR A 7 -1.33 0.63 -13.40
CA THR A 7 -2.61 0.45 -14.09
C THR A 7 -2.95 -1.03 -14.23
N ASN A 8 -4.17 -1.41 -13.83
CA ASN A 8 -4.68 -2.79 -13.93
C ASN A 8 -3.81 -3.81 -13.17
N ILE A 9 -3.27 -3.42 -12.01
CA ILE A 9 -2.45 -4.30 -11.16
C ILE A 9 -3.30 -5.36 -10.45
N ASP A 10 -2.73 -6.53 -10.22
CA ASP A 10 -3.23 -7.44 -9.18
C ASP A 10 -2.51 -7.20 -7.85
N VAL A 11 -1.19 -6.97 -7.93
CA VAL A 11 -0.34 -6.53 -6.81
C VAL A 11 0.50 -5.35 -7.30
N GLY A 12 0.54 -4.28 -6.50
CA GLY A 12 1.27 -3.05 -6.83
C GLY A 12 2.68 -3.02 -6.26
N VAL A 13 2.95 -2.08 -5.35
CA VAL A 13 4.29 -1.95 -4.73
C VAL A 13 4.38 -2.93 -3.56
N ASN A 14 5.25 -3.93 -3.70
CA ASN A 14 5.53 -4.93 -2.68
C ASN A 14 6.90 -4.65 -2.04
N LEU A 15 6.92 -4.30 -0.75
CA LEU A 15 8.14 -4.12 0.04
C LEU A 15 8.31 -5.32 0.97
N ASN A 16 9.19 -6.25 0.60
CA ASN A 16 9.43 -7.48 1.36
C ASN A 16 10.90 -7.59 1.77
N ARG A 17 11.16 -7.67 3.07
CA ARG A 17 12.53 -7.69 3.65
C ARG A 17 13.34 -6.47 3.23
N THR A 18 12.75 -5.29 3.43
CA THR A 18 13.35 -4.01 3.06
C THR A 18 13.49 -3.10 4.28
N HIS A 19 14.49 -2.22 4.25
CA HIS A 19 14.79 -1.32 5.37
C HIS A 19 15.12 0.08 4.85
N PHE A 20 14.77 1.13 5.61
CA PHE A 20 15.08 2.52 5.28
C PHE A 20 14.60 2.97 3.89
N CYS A 21 13.38 2.55 3.52
CA CYS A 21 12.83 2.78 2.20
C CYS A 21 11.71 3.81 2.21
N THR A 22 11.69 4.66 1.17
CA THR A 22 10.56 5.56 0.91
C THR A 22 9.84 5.19 -0.38
N VAL A 23 8.52 5.12 -0.29
CA VAL A 23 7.58 5.05 -1.40
C VAL A 23 6.81 6.35 -1.44
N THR A 24 6.90 7.10 -2.54
CA THR A 24 6.23 8.39 -2.66
C THR A 24 5.67 8.65 -4.06
N GLY A 25 4.53 9.32 -4.15
CA GLY A 25 3.94 9.72 -5.43
C GLY A 25 3.42 8.53 -6.23
N VAL A 26 2.92 7.49 -5.56
CA VAL A 26 2.35 6.31 -6.22
C VAL A 26 0.87 6.52 -6.49
N THR A 27 0.44 6.28 -7.73
CA THR A 27 -0.99 6.27 -8.08
C THR A 27 -1.38 4.89 -8.61
N THR A 28 -2.44 4.30 -8.08
CA THR A 28 -3.06 3.09 -8.65
C THR A 28 -4.34 3.45 -9.40
N GLN A 29 -4.66 2.72 -10.46
CA GLN A 29 -5.92 2.86 -11.20
C GLN A 29 -6.26 1.61 -12.02
N THR A 30 -7.51 1.53 -12.46
CA THR A 30 -7.95 0.61 -13.51
C THR A 30 -8.48 1.36 -14.72
N THR A 31 -8.44 0.73 -15.89
CA THR A 31 -8.99 1.32 -17.13
C THR A 31 -10.46 0.94 -17.38
N GLY A 32 -11.05 0.13 -16.50
CA GLY A 32 -12.43 -0.34 -16.62
C GLY A 32 -12.78 -1.33 -15.50
N ASN A 33 -14.01 -1.83 -15.52
CA ASN A 33 -14.44 -2.88 -14.60
C ASN A 33 -13.72 -4.20 -14.92
N ARG A 34 -12.99 -4.74 -13.94
CA ARG A 34 -12.22 -5.99 -14.09
C ARG A 34 -12.97 -7.26 -13.66
N GLY A 35 -14.27 -7.14 -13.38
CA GLY A 35 -15.17 -8.27 -13.13
C GLY A 35 -15.39 -8.60 -11.66
N ALA A 36 -16.08 -9.71 -11.41
CA ALA A 36 -16.61 -10.07 -10.08
C ALA A 36 -15.53 -10.35 -9.01
N LYS A 37 -14.30 -10.65 -9.42
CA LYS A 37 -13.17 -10.88 -8.49
C LYS A 37 -12.56 -9.58 -7.96
N GLY A 38 -13.09 -8.42 -8.35
CA GLY A 38 -12.61 -7.12 -7.91
C GLY A 38 -11.55 -6.52 -8.83
N GLN A 39 -10.88 -5.49 -8.34
CA GLN A 39 -10.00 -4.65 -9.15
C GLN A 39 -8.51 -4.97 -8.99
N GLY A 40 -8.18 -5.91 -8.10
CA GLY A 40 -6.84 -6.41 -7.75
C GLY A 40 -6.76 -6.74 -6.25
N HIS A 41 -5.70 -7.42 -5.83
CA HIS A 41 -5.52 -7.93 -4.47
C HIS A 41 -4.78 -6.94 -3.55
N HIS A 42 -3.60 -6.43 -3.94
CA HIS A 42 -2.80 -5.50 -3.13
C HIS A 42 -2.41 -4.22 -3.88
N GLY A 43 -2.49 -3.07 -3.21
CA GLY A 43 -2.01 -1.78 -3.73
C GLY A 43 -0.56 -1.49 -3.36
N ILE A 44 -0.32 -1.14 -2.10
CA ILE A 44 1.01 -0.98 -1.53
C ILE A 44 1.08 -1.82 -0.26
N ASP A 45 1.96 -2.81 -0.25
CA ASP A 45 2.10 -3.71 0.89
C ASP A 45 3.54 -3.69 1.42
N VAL A 46 3.65 -3.72 2.75
CA VAL A 46 4.92 -3.73 3.47
C VAL A 46 4.95 -4.96 4.36
N MET A 47 5.98 -5.79 4.21
CA MET A 47 6.16 -7.02 4.98
C MET A 47 7.63 -7.24 5.36
N ARG A 48 7.85 -7.79 6.55
CA ARG A 48 9.16 -8.17 7.11
C ARG A 48 10.18 -7.04 7.01
N SER A 49 9.72 -5.80 7.15
CA SER A 49 10.48 -4.59 6.83
C SER A 49 10.58 -3.67 8.04
N SER A 50 11.56 -2.77 8.03
CA SER A 50 11.63 -1.73 9.06
C SER A 50 11.91 -0.34 8.50
N ASP A 51 11.47 0.68 9.22
CA ASP A 51 11.77 2.08 8.92
C ASP A 51 11.34 2.46 7.50
N VAL A 52 10.06 2.19 7.20
CA VAL A 52 9.45 2.42 5.88
C VAL A 52 8.49 3.60 5.93
N LEU A 53 8.63 4.52 4.98
CA LEU A 53 7.69 5.62 4.76
C LEU A 53 6.96 5.43 3.42
N VAL A 54 5.64 5.34 3.47
CA VAL A 54 4.74 5.40 2.32
C VAL A 54 3.99 6.73 2.39
N THR A 55 4.22 7.63 1.44
CA THR A 55 3.64 8.98 1.45
C THR A 55 3.14 9.42 0.08
N ASP A 56 2.29 10.46 0.02
CA ASP A 56 1.86 11.12 -1.21
C ASP A 56 1.22 10.15 -2.23
N PHE A 57 0.47 9.17 -1.74
CA PHE A 57 -0.14 8.14 -2.58
C PHE A 57 -1.58 8.49 -2.97
N ASN A 58 -2.05 7.93 -4.08
CA ASN A 58 -3.40 8.08 -4.57
C ASN A 58 -3.96 6.74 -5.06
N ILE A 59 -4.78 6.10 -4.24
CA ILE A 59 -5.46 4.86 -4.59
C ILE A 59 -6.80 5.21 -5.24
N ARG A 60 -6.82 5.24 -6.59
CA ARG A 60 -8.02 5.67 -7.33
C ARG A 60 -9.03 4.55 -7.52
N THR A 61 -8.55 3.31 -7.51
CA THR A 61 -9.40 2.13 -7.62
C THR A 61 -9.26 1.29 -6.36
N PRO A 62 -10.35 1.05 -5.60
CA PRO A 62 -10.32 0.19 -4.44
C PRO A 62 -9.91 -1.24 -4.82
N LEU A 63 -8.87 -1.73 -4.16
CA LEU A 63 -8.34 -3.08 -4.22
C LEU A 63 -8.85 -3.87 -3.00
N LEU A 64 -8.62 -5.18 -2.95
CA LEU A 64 -8.98 -5.93 -1.74
C LEU A 64 -8.22 -5.39 -0.52
N HIS A 65 -6.92 -5.12 -0.69
CA HIS A 65 -6.05 -4.49 0.29
C HIS A 65 -5.36 -3.28 -0.37
N ASP A 66 -5.86 -2.07 -0.11
CA ASP A 66 -5.28 -0.86 -0.72
C ASP A 66 -3.88 -0.59 -0.18
N LEU A 67 -3.75 -0.60 1.14
CA LEU A 67 -2.51 -0.43 1.88
C LEU A 67 -2.44 -1.51 2.94
N SER A 68 -1.32 -2.21 3.02
CA SER A 68 -1.14 -3.28 4.00
C SER A 68 0.12 -3.11 4.82
N THR A 69 -0.03 -3.20 6.14
CA THR A 69 1.06 -3.67 7.02
C THR A 69 0.87 -5.16 7.25
N GLU A 70 1.75 -5.96 6.65
CA GLU A 70 1.66 -7.43 6.62
C GLU A 70 2.28 -8.09 7.85
N TRP A 71 3.34 -8.89 7.72
CA TRP A 71 3.93 -9.64 8.83
C TRP A 71 5.28 -9.04 9.26
N PHE A 72 5.54 -8.99 10.57
CA PHE A 72 6.84 -8.67 11.17
C PHE A 72 7.41 -7.30 10.77
N ASN A 73 6.58 -6.27 10.70
CA ASN A 73 7.05 -4.91 10.41
C ASN A 73 7.38 -4.12 11.68
N VAL A 74 8.39 -3.25 11.59
CA VAL A 74 8.74 -2.31 12.68
C VAL A 74 8.92 -0.91 12.12
N GLY A 75 8.09 0.05 12.57
CA GLY A 75 8.23 1.44 12.14
C GLY A 75 7.79 1.65 10.69
N VAL A 76 6.49 1.50 10.43
CA VAL A 76 5.90 1.76 9.10
C VAL A 76 4.96 2.95 9.20
N VAL A 77 5.17 3.94 8.34
CA VAL A 77 4.33 5.14 8.28
C VAL A 77 3.61 5.19 6.94
N PHE A 78 2.30 5.33 6.99
CA PHE A 78 1.47 5.72 5.86
C PHE A 78 0.93 7.14 6.11
N ALA A 79 1.30 8.09 5.26
CA ALA A 79 0.98 9.52 5.45
C ALA A 79 0.61 10.23 4.14
N ASN A 80 -0.07 11.37 4.26
CA ASN A 80 -0.34 12.31 3.14
C ASN A 80 -0.95 11.64 1.90
N GLY A 81 -1.78 10.62 2.11
CA GLY A 81 -2.37 9.82 1.04
C GLY A 81 -3.85 10.07 0.86
N ARG A 82 -4.39 9.63 -0.27
CA ARG A 82 -5.83 9.71 -0.56
C ARG A 82 -6.35 8.50 -1.33
N GLY A 83 -7.64 8.25 -1.15
CA GLY A 83 -8.45 7.30 -1.90
C GLY A 83 -9.91 7.49 -1.52
N ALA A 84 -10.84 7.00 -2.35
CA ALA A 84 -12.27 7.23 -2.12
C ALA A 84 -12.84 6.44 -0.93
N ASN A 85 -12.32 5.23 -0.71
CA ASN A 85 -12.69 4.34 0.39
C ASN A 85 -11.47 3.45 0.71
N LEU A 86 -10.45 4.05 1.35
CA LEU A 86 -9.19 3.37 1.59
C LEU A 86 -9.36 2.20 2.55
N ASN A 87 -8.99 1.00 2.11
CA ASN A 87 -8.76 -0.11 3.00
C ASN A 87 -7.35 -0.02 3.62
N MET A 88 -7.29 0.34 4.90
CA MET A 88 -6.06 0.38 5.70
C MET A 88 -5.92 -0.93 6.46
N ASP A 89 -5.31 -1.92 5.80
CA ASP A 89 -5.27 -3.28 6.29
C ASP A 89 -4.08 -3.52 7.22
N HIS A 90 -4.36 -4.20 8.33
CA HIS A 90 -3.39 -4.52 9.36
C HIS A 90 -3.44 -6.02 9.64
N HIS A 91 -2.56 -6.74 8.97
CA HIS A 91 -2.46 -8.19 9.10
C HIS A 91 -1.81 -8.60 10.43
N ARG A 92 -2.04 -9.86 10.81
CA ARG A 92 -1.52 -10.46 12.05
C ARG A 92 0.01 -10.61 12.02
N GLU A 93 0.60 -11.04 13.14
CA GLU A 93 2.04 -11.36 13.31
C GLU A 93 2.98 -10.17 13.49
N GLN A 94 3.03 -9.65 14.72
CA GLN A 94 4.14 -8.86 15.27
C GLN A 94 4.50 -7.60 14.48
N ASN A 95 3.50 -6.83 14.04
CA ASN A 95 3.72 -5.47 13.59
C ASN A 95 3.81 -4.52 14.79
N TYR A 96 4.81 -3.65 14.81
CA TYR A 96 5.02 -2.67 15.87
C TYR A 96 5.34 -1.29 15.29
N GLY A 97 4.73 -0.24 15.86
CA GLY A 97 5.01 1.13 15.43
C GLY A 97 4.47 1.48 14.04
N THR A 98 3.27 1.02 13.71
CA THR A 98 2.57 1.47 12.50
C THR A 98 1.85 2.79 12.77
N LEU A 99 2.10 3.82 11.96
CA LEU A 99 1.40 5.10 12.00
C LEU A 99 0.59 5.29 10.73
N TRP A 100 -0.70 5.60 10.90
CA TRP A 100 -1.59 6.07 9.86
C TRP A 100 -1.92 7.54 10.16
N SER A 101 -1.65 8.47 9.24
CA SER A 101 -1.89 9.90 9.49
C SER A 101 -2.22 10.67 8.22
N ASN A 102 -2.90 11.81 8.39
CA ASN A 102 -3.14 12.84 7.37
C ASN A 102 -3.41 14.18 8.04
#